data_AF-A0A1I1SKQ1-F1
#
_entry.id   AF-A0A1I1SKQ1-F1
#
_cell.length_a   1.000
_cell.length_b   1.000
_cell.length_c   1.000
_cell.angle_alpha   90.00
_cell.angle_beta   90.00
_cell.angle_gamma   90.00
#
_symmetry.space_group_name_H-M   'P 1'
#
loop_
_entity.id
_entity.type
_entity.pdbx_description
1 polymer ?
#
loop_
_entity_poly.entity_id
_entity_poly.type
_entity_poly.pdbx_seq_one_letter_code
_entity_poly.pdbx_strand_id
1 'polypeptide(L)'
;MRLLACSLALGVAVASPVHARPPTTPAPPLVPTTETDKVNAAIQAWSQGNWARVRALLEPMLVDGRKLGDPLLEEAALRYLSDATLQDPDIAPVSQEWATGYIKRLLASSPDWRPPADTHSKAFYDLYNSLREERDRASFNMCKGERAACIADLDELKVRHSALGRDHERLRKAYEQQEVEVVEKVARNRAVALVPFGVGHFYNGNKALGGVFLASELAIGAAALGLFIKRVSSCDRLNGYQPSSLVCDLQEEPGLLLRNAEQTMGILFLGTLALDIVLAQVLFRPFTTAKRVRVPRSELKGDDDARGKKPGKPPAGKPGPRSSGLRRSDILQVAPAPTFVPGGGGLGVKIRF
;
A
#
# COMPACT_ATOMS: atom_id res chain seq x y z
N MET A 1 -6.33 -80.58 7.75
CA MET A 1 -6.72 -82.01 7.81
C MET A 1 -7.85 -82.23 6.81
N ARG A 2 -7.58 -83.00 5.75
CA ARG A 2 -8.26 -84.26 5.37
C ARG A 2 -9.71 -84.06 4.90
N LEU A 3 -9.94 -84.10 3.58
CA LEU A 3 -10.36 -85.29 2.81
C LEU A 3 -11.79 -85.71 3.17
N LEU A 4 -12.70 -85.71 2.18
CA LEU A 4 -13.29 -86.96 1.69
C LEU A 4 -14.26 -86.70 0.53
N ALA A 5 -13.91 -87.29 -0.60
CA ALA A 5 -14.82 -87.63 -1.68
C ALA A 5 -15.80 -88.71 -1.20
N CYS A 6 -17.05 -88.67 -1.67
CA CYS A 6 -17.89 -89.85 -1.73
C CYS A 6 -18.77 -89.80 -2.96
N SER A 7 -18.41 -90.64 -3.92
CA SER A 7 -19.19 -91.03 -5.07
C SER A 7 -20.39 -91.87 -4.63
N LEU A 8 -21.57 -91.61 -5.20
CA LEU A 8 -22.68 -92.56 -5.18
C LEU A 8 -23.39 -92.50 -6.54
N ALA A 9 -23.31 -93.62 -7.25
CA ALA A 9 -23.97 -93.88 -8.51
C ALA A 9 -25.15 -94.83 -8.26
N LEU A 10 -26.32 -94.45 -8.77
CA LEU A 10 -27.53 -95.25 -9.02
C LEU A 10 -28.50 -94.28 -9.71
N GLY A 11 -29.27 -94.59 -10.74
CA GLY A 11 -29.58 -95.79 -11.50
C GLY A 11 -30.61 -95.33 -12.55
N VAL A 12 -30.59 -95.96 -13.71
CA VAL A 12 -31.27 -95.56 -14.94
C VAL A 12 -32.81 -95.61 -14.82
N ALA A 13 -33.50 -94.60 -15.35
CA ALA A 13 -34.83 -94.76 -15.94
C ALA A 13 -34.98 -93.80 -17.14
N VAL A 14 -35.08 -94.41 -18.32
CA VAL A 14 -35.25 -93.78 -19.63
C VAL A 14 -36.69 -93.30 -19.75
N ALA A 15 -36.90 -91.99 -19.92
CA ALA A 15 -38.13 -91.43 -20.46
C ALA A 15 -37.78 -90.68 -21.75
N SER A 16 -38.36 -91.15 -22.85
CA SER A 16 -38.14 -90.67 -24.22
C SER A 16 -38.33 -89.15 -24.35
N PRO A 17 -37.41 -88.41 -25.01
CA PRO A 17 -37.69 -87.03 -25.38
C PRO A 17 -38.74 -87.01 -26.49
N VAL A 18 -39.95 -86.58 -26.15
CA VAL A 18 -40.91 -86.10 -27.14
C VAL A 18 -40.20 -84.99 -27.92
N HIS A 19 -39.94 -85.25 -29.20
CA HIS A 19 -39.46 -84.27 -30.17
C HIS A 19 -40.50 -83.16 -30.30
N ALA A 20 -40.40 -82.13 -29.45
CA ALA A 20 -41.02 -80.86 -29.70
C ALA A 20 -40.30 -80.23 -30.90
N ARG A 21 -40.99 -80.26 -32.04
CA ARG A 21 -40.62 -79.58 -33.28
C ARG A 21 -40.20 -78.14 -32.95
N PRO A 22 -38.97 -77.69 -33.28
CA PRO A 22 -38.61 -76.29 -33.09
C PRO A 22 -39.57 -75.44 -33.94
N PRO A 23 -40.21 -74.40 -33.38
CA PRO A 23 -40.99 -73.47 -34.18
C PRO A 23 -40.06 -72.84 -35.22
N THR A 24 -40.26 -73.25 -36.48
CA THR A 24 -39.58 -72.69 -37.65
C THR A 24 -40.22 -71.35 -37.99
N THR A 25 -40.21 -70.44 -37.03
CA THR A 25 -40.59 -69.05 -37.24
C THR A 25 -39.30 -68.26 -37.06
N PRO A 26 -38.70 -67.71 -38.14
CA PRO A 26 -37.56 -66.83 -37.99
C PRO A 26 -37.96 -65.71 -37.03
N ALA A 27 -37.20 -65.57 -35.94
CA ALA A 27 -37.40 -64.49 -34.99
C ALA A 27 -37.38 -63.16 -35.78
N PRO A 28 -38.32 -62.23 -35.53
CA PRO A 28 -38.27 -60.92 -36.16
C PRO A 28 -36.90 -60.28 -35.86
N PRO A 29 -36.29 -59.56 -36.81
CA PRO A 29 -34.98 -58.96 -36.60
C PRO A 29 -35.01 -58.12 -35.33
N LEU A 30 -34.13 -58.45 -34.36
CA LEU A 30 -33.98 -57.72 -33.11
C LEU A 30 -33.78 -56.24 -33.44
N VAL A 31 -34.73 -55.40 -33.02
CA VAL A 31 -34.58 -53.94 -33.14
C VAL A 31 -33.43 -53.53 -32.20
N PRO A 32 -32.37 -52.88 -32.70
CA PRO A 32 -31.24 -52.49 -31.87
C PRO A 32 -31.71 -51.53 -30.78
N THR A 33 -31.46 -51.89 -29.52
CA THR A 33 -31.98 -51.16 -28.34
C THR A 33 -30.96 -50.21 -27.74
N THR A 34 -29.66 -50.57 -27.74
CA THR A 34 -28.59 -49.71 -27.23
C THR A 34 -28.03 -48.76 -28.30
N GLU A 35 -27.38 -47.67 -27.88
CA GLU A 35 -26.70 -46.73 -28.78
C GLU A 35 -25.62 -47.44 -29.62
N THR A 36 -24.81 -48.28 -28.97
CA THR A 36 -23.77 -49.08 -29.63
C THR A 36 -24.34 -50.03 -30.67
N ASP A 37 -25.45 -50.72 -30.36
CA ASP A 37 -26.10 -51.63 -31.32
C ASP A 37 -26.65 -50.86 -32.54
N LYS A 38 -27.20 -49.66 -32.32
CA LYS A 38 -27.71 -48.81 -33.40
C LYS A 38 -26.58 -48.31 -34.31
N VAL A 39 -25.45 -47.88 -33.73
CA VAL A 39 -24.28 -47.47 -34.52
C VAL A 39 -23.71 -48.66 -35.30
N ASN A 40 -23.55 -49.83 -34.69
CA ASN A 40 -23.07 -51.03 -35.38
C ASN A 40 -24.02 -51.49 -36.50
N ALA A 41 -25.33 -51.47 -36.26
CA ALA A 41 -26.33 -51.78 -37.28
C ALA A 41 -26.31 -50.75 -38.43
N ALA A 42 -26.04 -49.48 -38.13
CA ALA A 42 -25.88 -48.45 -39.16
C ALA A 42 -24.61 -48.67 -39.98
N ILE A 43 -23.48 -49.04 -39.37
CA ILE A 43 -22.24 -49.36 -40.10
C ILE A 43 -22.46 -50.54 -41.06
N GLN A 44 -23.18 -51.57 -40.62
CA GLN A 44 -23.55 -52.70 -41.47
C GLN A 44 -24.44 -52.25 -42.63
N ALA A 45 -25.47 -51.45 -42.38
CA ALA A 45 -26.35 -50.91 -43.43
C ALA A 45 -25.58 -50.03 -44.44
N TRP A 46 -24.62 -49.24 -43.95
CA TRP A 46 -23.74 -48.42 -44.79
C TRP A 46 -22.89 -49.31 -45.72
N SER A 47 -22.30 -50.39 -45.22
CA SER A 47 -21.51 -51.33 -46.04
C SER A 47 -22.33 -52.04 -47.12
N GLN A 48 -23.65 -52.11 -46.95
CA GLN A 48 -24.60 -52.69 -47.90
C GLN A 48 -25.15 -51.66 -48.90
N GLY A 49 -24.76 -50.39 -48.80
CA GLY A 49 -25.27 -49.31 -49.63
C GLY A 49 -26.69 -48.85 -49.27
N ASN A 50 -27.21 -49.21 -48.09
CA ASN A 50 -28.56 -48.83 -47.65
C ASN A 50 -28.53 -47.51 -46.88
N TRP A 51 -28.34 -46.40 -47.60
CA TRP A 51 -28.15 -45.06 -47.03
C TRP A 51 -29.36 -44.56 -46.21
N ALA A 52 -30.58 -44.82 -46.70
CA ALA A 52 -31.81 -44.47 -46.00
C ALA A 52 -31.90 -45.17 -44.64
N ARG A 53 -31.45 -46.43 -44.54
CA ARG A 53 -31.43 -47.16 -43.27
C ARG A 53 -30.38 -46.60 -42.30
N VAL A 54 -29.22 -46.17 -42.78
CA VAL A 54 -28.21 -45.50 -41.96
C VAL A 54 -28.79 -44.24 -41.32
N ARG A 55 -29.45 -43.39 -42.12
CA ARG A 55 -30.10 -42.16 -41.63
C ARG A 55 -31.19 -42.48 -40.61
N ALA A 56 -32.09 -43.42 -40.92
CA ALA A 56 -33.16 -43.81 -40.01
C ALA A 56 -32.67 -44.31 -38.63
N LEU A 57 -31.45 -44.88 -38.56
CA LEU A 57 -30.84 -45.36 -37.32
C LEU A 57 -30.08 -44.25 -36.58
N LEU A 58 -29.29 -43.44 -37.29
CA LEU A 58 -28.36 -42.48 -36.68
C LEU A 58 -28.94 -41.08 -36.48
N GLU A 59 -29.78 -40.60 -37.40
CA GLU A 59 -30.33 -39.25 -37.37
C GLU A 59 -31.15 -38.99 -36.09
N PRO A 60 -32.07 -39.87 -35.64
CA PRO A 60 -32.82 -39.63 -34.40
C PRO A 60 -31.95 -39.55 -33.14
N MET A 61 -30.74 -40.13 -33.17
CA MET A 61 -29.79 -40.09 -32.06
C MET A 61 -28.97 -38.80 -32.04
N LEU A 62 -28.77 -38.19 -33.22
CA LEU A 62 -27.86 -37.05 -33.41
C LEU A 62 -28.59 -35.73 -33.69
N VAL A 63 -29.88 -35.76 -34.03
CA VAL A 63 -30.71 -34.56 -34.20
C VAL A 63 -30.77 -33.76 -32.88
N ASP A 64 -30.85 -32.43 -33.01
CA ASP A 64 -30.84 -31.43 -31.92
C ASP A 64 -29.50 -31.23 -31.19
N GLY A 65 -28.39 -31.69 -31.76
CA GLY A 65 -27.07 -31.51 -31.13
C GLY A 65 -26.86 -32.40 -29.89
N ARG A 66 -27.68 -33.45 -29.74
CA ARG A 66 -27.46 -34.51 -28.75
C ARG A 66 -26.11 -35.18 -29.00
N LYS A 67 -25.37 -35.39 -27.90
CA LYS A 67 -24.10 -36.12 -27.86
C LYS A 67 -24.35 -37.54 -27.36
N LEU A 68 -23.70 -38.51 -27.98
CA LEU A 68 -23.72 -39.90 -27.52
C LEU A 68 -22.83 -40.01 -26.26
N GLY A 69 -23.10 -41.01 -25.41
CA GLY A 69 -22.36 -41.16 -24.15
C GLY A 69 -20.88 -41.47 -24.35
N ASP A 70 -20.52 -42.08 -25.47
CA ASP A 70 -19.15 -42.39 -25.87
C ASP A 70 -18.71 -41.48 -27.04
N PRO A 71 -17.65 -40.67 -26.87
CA PRO A 71 -17.11 -39.82 -27.93
C PRO A 71 -16.69 -40.57 -29.20
N LEU A 72 -16.20 -41.80 -29.08
CA LEU A 72 -15.79 -42.61 -30.23
C LEU A 72 -17.02 -43.10 -31.02
N LEU A 73 -18.11 -43.44 -30.32
CA LEU A 73 -19.39 -43.77 -30.96
C LEU A 73 -20.01 -42.54 -31.62
N GLU A 74 -19.89 -41.36 -31.01
CA GLU A 74 -20.35 -40.10 -31.62
C GLU A 74 -19.60 -39.77 -32.90
N GLU A 75 -18.27 -39.87 -32.88
CA GLU A 75 -17.43 -39.70 -34.06
C GLU A 75 -17.86 -40.67 -35.17
N ALA A 76 -17.95 -41.96 -34.85
CA ALA A 76 -18.32 -42.98 -35.83
C ALA A 76 -19.71 -42.69 -36.41
N ALA A 77 -20.69 -42.38 -35.56
CA ALA A 77 -22.05 -42.08 -35.98
C ALA A 77 -22.11 -40.84 -36.90
N LEU A 78 -21.45 -39.73 -36.53
CA LEU A 78 -21.41 -38.51 -37.35
C LEU A 78 -20.73 -38.76 -38.70
N ARG A 79 -19.64 -39.52 -38.70
CA ARG A 79 -18.89 -39.88 -39.91
C ARG A 79 -19.74 -40.70 -40.88
N TYR A 80 -20.30 -41.83 -40.44
CA TYR A 80 -21.12 -42.70 -41.29
C TYR A 80 -22.43 -42.04 -41.70
N LEU A 81 -23.03 -41.22 -40.83
CA LEU A 81 -24.22 -40.43 -41.17
C LEU A 81 -23.90 -39.43 -42.28
N SER A 82 -22.81 -38.67 -42.17
CA SER A 82 -22.42 -37.67 -43.17
C SER A 82 -22.12 -38.29 -44.55
N ASP A 83 -21.42 -39.42 -44.60
CA ASP A 83 -21.16 -40.10 -45.87
C ASP A 83 -22.44 -40.70 -46.48
N ALA A 84 -23.28 -41.37 -45.66
CA ALA A 84 -24.58 -41.86 -46.11
C ALA A 84 -25.47 -40.73 -46.65
N THR A 85 -25.46 -39.56 -46.01
CA THR A 85 -26.27 -38.41 -46.47
C THR A 85 -25.83 -37.87 -47.83
N LEU A 86 -24.53 -37.96 -48.15
CA LEU A 86 -23.99 -37.55 -49.46
C LEU A 86 -24.29 -38.58 -50.56
N GLN A 87 -24.39 -39.86 -50.20
CA GLN A 87 -24.62 -40.95 -51.14
C GLN A 87 -26.11 -41.24 -51.39
N ASP A 88 -27.01 -40.66 -50.59
CA ASP A 88 -28.44 -40.92 -50.67
C ASP A 88 -29.11 -40.09 -51.79
N PRO A 89 -29.60 -40.74 -52.88
CA PRO A 89 -30.21 -40.04 -54.00
C PRO A 89 -31.56 -39.39 -53.64
N ASP A 90 -32.27 -39.90 -52.63
CA ASP A 90 -33.60 -39.42 -52.24
C ASP A 90 -33.55 -38.02 -51.62
N ILE A 91 -32.38 -37.62 -51.12
CA ILE A 91 -32.14 -36.31 -50.49
C ILE A 91 -31.06 -35.49 -51.20
N ALA A 92 -30.76 -35.82 -52.47
CA ALA A 92 -29.78 -35.11 -53.28
C ALA A 92 -29.79 -33.56 -53.15
N PRO A 93 -30.95 -32.84 -53.19
CA PRO A 93 -30.95 -31.37 -53.14
C PRO A 93 -30.49 -30.78 -51.79
N VAL A 94 -30.57 -31.53 -50.69
CA VAL A 94 -30.21 -31.06 -49.33
C VAL A 94 -29.03 -31.82 -48.72
N SER A 95 -28.58 -32.89 -49.39
CA SER A 95 -27.51 -33.80 -48.96
C SER A 95 -26.25 -33.06 -48.49
N GLN A 96 -25.77 -32.10 -49.29
CA GLN A 96 -24.54 -31.36 -49.01
C GLN A 96 -24.67 -30.44 -47.79
N GLU A 97 -25.83 -29.80 -47.59
CA GLU A 97 -26.08 -28.93 -46.43
C GLU A 97 -26.09 -29.73 -45.13
N TRP A 98 -26.81 -30.87 -45.13
CA TRP A 98 -26.89 -31.74 -43.95
C TRP A 98 -25.55 -32.37 -43.61
N ALA A 99 -24.85 -32.91 -44.62
CA ALA A 99 -23.50 -33.45 -44.47
C ALA A 99 -22.53 -32.40 -43.92
N THR A 100 -22.64 -31.15 -44.40
CA THR A 100 -21.85 -30.02 -43.89
C THR A 100 -22.10 -29.81 -42.40
N GLY A 101 -23.36 -29.85 -41.95
CA GLY A 101 -23.71 -29.74 -40.53
C GLY A 101 -23.05 -30.84 -39.67
N TYR A 102 -23.11 -32.09 -40.12
CA TYR A 102 -22.51 -33.22 -39.40
C TYR A 102 -20.97 -33.14 -39.35
N ILE A 103 -20.32 -32.82 -40.47
CA ILE A 103 -18.86 -32.69 -40.53
C ILE A 103 -18.39 -31.48 -39.71
N LYS A 104 -19.12 -30.36 -39.73
CA LYS A 104 -18.82 -29.18 -38.88
C LYS A 104 -18.88 -29.55 -37.39
N ARG A 105 -19.87 -30.33 -36.96
CA ARG A 105 -19.95 -30.85 -35.58
C ARG A 105 -18.75 -31.72 -35.23
N LEU A 106 -18.36 -32.59 -36.16
CA LEU A 106 -17.19 -33.46 -35.98
C LEU A 106 -15.90 -32.65 -35.82
N LEU A 107 -15.65 -31.68 -36.71
CA LEU A 107 -14.50 -30.77 -36.65
C LEU A 107 -14.53 -29.82 -35.43
N ALA A 108 -15.71 -29.51 -34.89
CA ALA A 108 -15.87 -28.74 -33.67
C ALA A 108 -15.52 -29.55 -32.42
N SER A 109 -15.80 -30.86 -32.43
CA SER A 109 -15.45 -31.76 -31.31
C SER A 109 -13.95 -32.05 -31.22
N SER A 110 -13.28 -32.16 -32.36
CA SER A 110 -11.85 -32.48 -32.46
C SER A 110 -11.20 -31.69 -33.60
N PRO A 111 -10.38 -30.67 -33.30
CA PRO A 111 -9.78 -29.81 -34.32
C PRO A 111 -8.82 -30.53 -35.26
N ASP A 112 -8.13 -31.55 -34.78
CA ASP A 112 -7.12 -32.31 -35.53
C ASP A 112 -7.66 -33.61 -36.12
N TRP A 113 -8.97 -33.85 -36.01
CA TRP A 113 -9.60 -35.04 -36.52
C TRP A 113 -9.36 -35.21 -38.03
N ARG A 114 -9.03 -36.45 -38.42
CA ARG A 114 -8.84 -36.84 -39.82
C ARG A 114 -9.66 -38.09 -40.09
N PRO A 115 -10.37 -38.14 -41.23
CA PRO A 115 -11.04 -39.36 -41.63
C PRO A 115 -9.99 -40.47 -41.87
N PRO A 116 -10.28 -41.73 -41.48
CA PRO A 116 -9.48 -42.87 -41.90
C PRO A 116 -9.35 -42.90 -43.43
N ALA A 117 -8.20 -43.31 -43.94
CA ALA A 117 -7.96 -43.37 -45.40
C ALA A 117 -8.87 -44.42 -46.06
N ASP A 118 -9.30 -44.13 -47.28
CA ASP A 118 -10.00 -45.05 -48.20
C ASP A 118 -11.22 -45.80 -47.62
N THR A 119 -11.86 -45.25 -46.60
CA THR A 119 -13.03 -45.86 -45.95
C THR A 119 -14.34 -45.27 -46.44
N HIS A 120 -14.37 -44.02 -46.89
CA HIS A 120 -15.59 -43.29 -47.25
C HIS A 120 -15.63 -42.92 -48.72
N SER A 121 -16.75 -42.36 -49.17
CA SER A 121 -16.85 -41.90 -50.55
C SER A 121 -15.93 -40.72 -50.86
N LYS A 122 -15.58 -40.55 -52.14
CA LYS A 122 -14.81 -39.38 -52.62
C LYS A 122 -15.51 -38.06 -52.26
N ALA A 123 -16.83 -38.01 -52.41
CA ALA A 123 -17.62 -36.82 -52.10
C ALA A 123 -17.48 -36.39 -50.63
N PHE A 124 -17.39 -37.35 -49.71
CA PHE A 124 -17.15 -37.07 -48.31
C PHE A 124 -15.76 -36.47 -48.06
N TYR A 125 -14.69 -37.02 -48.66
CA TYR A 125 -13.34 -36.46 -48.50
C TYR A 125 -13.23 -35.06 -49.11
N ASP A 126 -13.83 -34.83 -50.29
CA ASP A 126 -13.85 -33.52 -50.94
C ASP A 126 -14.56 -32.48 -50.05
N LEU A 127 -15.71 -32.82 -49.47
CA LEU A 127 -16.44 -31.96 -48.55
C LEU A 127 -15.65 -31.71 -47.25
N TYR A 128 -15.09 -32.76 -46.63
CA TYR A 128 -14.25 -32.62 -45.44
C TYR A 128 -13.05 -31.69 -45.68
N ASN A 129 -12.33 -31.86 -46.79
CA ASN A 129 -11.16 -31.06 -47.12
C ASN A 129 -11.51 -29.58 -47.32
N SER A 130 -12.62 -29.29 -48.02
CA SER A 130 -13.09 -27.91 -48.20
C SER A 130 -13.50 -27.23 -46.89
N LEU A 131 -14.21 -27.94 -46.00
CA LEU A 131 -14.60 -27.41 -44.69
C LEU A 131 -13.39 -27.19 -43.77
N ARG A 132 -12.40 -28.06 -43.85
CA ARG A 132 -11.13 -27.88 -43.14
C ARG A 132 -10.38 -26.65 -43.63
N GLU A 133 -10.27 -26.48 -44.94
CA GLU A 133 -9.63 -25.30 -45.53
C GLU A 133 -10.35 -24.00 -45.16
N GLU A 134 -11.68 -23.98 -45.20
CA GLU A 134 -12.50 -22.84 -44.75
C GLU A 134 -12.18 -22.46 -43.30
N ARG A 135 -12.16 -23.45 -42.41
CA ARG A 135 -11.85 -23.23 -40.99
C ARG A 135 -10.42 -22.76 -40.77
N ASP A 136 -9.46 -23.34 -41.46
CA ASP A 136 -8.04 -23.00 -41.32
C ASP A 136 -7.80 -21.56 -41.83
N ARG A 137 -8.46 -21.15 -42.93
CA ARG A 137 -8.48 -19.75 -43.40
C ARG A 137 -9.14 -18.80 -42.40
N ALA A 138 -10.28 -19.18 -41.82
CA ALA A 138 -10.95 -18.38 -40.79
C ALA A 138 -10.05 -18.18 -39.55
N SER A 139 -9.41 -19.25 -39.08
CA SER A 139 -8.49 -19.24 -37.94
C SER A 139 -7.27 -18.36 -38.21
N PHE A 140 -6.69 -18.45 -39.42
CA PHE A 140 -5.60 -17.60 -39.85
C PHE A 140 -6.00 -16.11 -39.87
N ASN A 141 -7.18 -15.79 -40.37
CA ASN A 141 -7.69 -14.42 -40.41
C ASN A 141 -7.94 -13.85 -39.01
N MET A 142 -8.46 -14.67 -38.08
CA MET A 142 -8.60 -14.27 -36.67
C MET A 142 -7.25 -13.97 -36.03
N CYS A 143 -6.26 -14.86 -36.19
CA CYS A 143 -4.91 -14.65 -35.67
C CYS A 143 -4.25 -13.37 -36.25
N LYS A 144 -4.43 -13.12 -37.55
CA LYS A 144 -3.96 -11.88 -38.19
C LYS A 144 -4.65 -10.64 -37.62
N GLY A 145 -5.96 -10.72 -37.38
CA GLY A 145 -6.76 -9.66 -36.75
C GLY A 145 -6.31 -9.36 -35.33
N GLU A 146 -6.16 -10.40 -34.49
CA GLU A 146 -5.68 -10.28 -33.11
C GLU A 146 -4.28 -9.68 -33.04
N ARG A 147 -3.38 -10.11 -33.94
CA ARG A 147 -2.04 -9.53 -34.02
C ARG A 147 -2.09 -8.05 -34.39
N ALA A 148 -2.94 -7.65 -35.34
CA ALA A 148 -3.08 -6.26 -35.73
C ALA A 148 -3.66 -5.41 -34.58
N ALA A 149 -4.65 -5.93 -33.85
CA ALA A 149 -5.22 -5.27 -32.67
C ALA A 149 -4.18 -5.10 -31.56
N CYS A 150 -3.41 -6.15 -31.24
CA CYS A 150 -2.35 -6.11 -30.24
C CYS A 150 -1.26 -5.08 -30.59
N ILE A 151 -0.90 -4.93 -31.86
CA ILE A 151 0.05 -3.91 -32.31
C ILE A 151 -0.53 -2.50 -32.12
N ALA A 152 -1.81 -2.28 -32.45
CA ALA A 152 -2.48 -0.99 -32.26
C ALA A 152 -2.55 -0.60 -30.77
N ASP A 153 -2.92 -1.54 -29.90
CA ASP A 153 -2.97 -1.32 -28.44
C ASP A 153 -1.58 -0.98 -27.88
N LEU A 154 -0.55 -1.67 -28.35
CA LEU A 154 0.83 -1.42 -27.93
C LEU A 154 1.31 -0.01 -28.34
N ASP A 155 0.92 0.47 -29.51
CA ASP A 155 1.25 1.82 -29.95
C ASP A 155 0.44 2.89 -29.19
N GLU A 156 -0.84 2.65 -28.89
CA GLU A 156 -1.62 3.53 -28.01
C GLU A 156 -0.98 3.63 -26.62
N LEU A 157 -0.59 2.51 -26.03
CA LEU A 157 0.06 2.46 -24.73
C LEU A 157 1.39 3.23 -24.72
N LYS A 158 2.21 3.12 -25.78
CA LYS A 158 3.44 3.90 -25.93
C LYS A 158 3.17 5.40 -25.96
N VAL A 159 2.17 5.84 -26.74
CA VAL A 159 1.80 7.26 -26.81
C VAL A 159 1.34 7.75 -25.44
N ARG A 160 0.48 7.01 -24.75
CA ARG A 160 0.00 7.35 -23.41
C ARG A 160 1.13 7.42 -22.38
N HIS A 161 2.07 6.46 -22.42
CA HIS A 161 3.23 6.46 -21.53
C HIS A 161 4.11 7.69 -21.77
N SER A 162 4.38 8.04 -23.02
CA SER A 162 5.17 9.24 -23.37
C SER A 162 4.48 10.56 -22.96
N ALA A 163 3.15 10.62 -23.03
CA ALA A 163 2.38 11.76 -22.57
C ALA A 163 2.45 11.91 -21.05
N LEU A 164 2.24 10.81 -20.32
CA LEU A 164 2.32 10.79 -18.85
C LEU A 164 3.72 11.17 -18.35
N GLY A 165 4.78 10.72 -19.02
CA GLY A 165 6.15 11.12 -18.70
C GLY A 165 6.37 12.63 -18.83
N ARG A 166 5.86 13.25 -19.90
CA ARG A 166 5.92 14.72 -20.10
C ARG A 166 5.10 15.47 -19.06
N ASP A 167 3.92 14.99 -18.72
CA ASP A 167 3.07 15.61 -17.70
C ASP A 167 3.70 15.53 -16.31
N HIS A 168 4.30 14.39 -15.96
CA HIS A 168 5.01 14.23 -14.71
C HIS A 168 6.20 15.20 -14.61
N GLU A 169 6.99 15.34 -15.68
CA GLU A 169 8.09 16.31 -15.70
C GLU A 169 7.61 17.75 -15.56
N ARG A 170 6.50 18.10 -16.22
CA ARG A 170 5.86 19.41 -16.10
C ARG A 170 5.38 19.69 -14.68
N LEU A 171 4.68 18.74 -14.07
CA LEU A 171 4.18 18.87 -12.69
C LEU A 171 5.33 18.95 -11.69
N ARG A 172 6.38 18.16 -11.89
CA ARG A 172 7.59 18.23 -11.06
C ARG A 172 8.23 19.61 -11.12
N LYS A 173 8.41 20.17 -12.33
CA LYS A 173 8.94 21.53 -12.51
C LYS A 173 8.05 22.58 -11.83
N ALA A 174 6.73 22.48 -11.98
CA ALA A 174 5.79 23.39 -11.33
C ALA A 174 5.83 23.30 -9.79
N TYR A 175 5.95 22.08 -9.25
CA TYR A 175 6.05 21.86 -7.80
C TYR A 175 7.37 22.36 -7.21
N GLU A 176 8.48 22.19 -7.93
CA GLU A 176 9.79 22.70 -7.54
C GLU A 176 9.84 24.24 -7.53
N GLN A 177 9.09 24.89 -8.43
CA GLN A 177 8.97 26.34 -8.53
C GLN A 177 7.98 26.96 -7.54
N GLN A 178 7.18 26.15 -6.83
CA GLN A 178 6.21 26.68 -5.88
C GLN A 178 6.93 27.38 -4.70
N GLU A 179 6.63 28.66 -4.49
CA GLU A 179 7.16 29.43 -3.37
C GLU A 179 6.58 28.91 -2.04
N VAL A 180 7.45 28.65 -1.07
CA VAL A 180 7.06 28.26 0.28
C VAL A 180 7.58 29.30 1.27
N GLU A 181 6.75 29.67 2.23
CA GLU A 181 7.15 30.57 3.32
C GLU A 181 7.94 29.80 4.37
N VAL A 182 9.23 30.14 4.50
CA VAL A 182 10.11 29.59 5.53
C VAL A 182 10.18 30.57 6.68
N VAL A 183 9.82 30.09 7.87
CA VAL A 183 9.84 30.88 9.10
C VAL A 183 11.02 30.43 9.95
N GLU A 184 12.05 31.28 10.03
CA GLU A 184 13.19 31.02 10.90
C GLU A 184 12.77 31.27 12.36
N LYS A 185 12.79 30.20 13.16
CA LYS A 185 12.52 30.26 14.60
C LYS A 185 13.84 30.34 15.35
N VAL A 186 14.11 31.49 15.95
CA VAL A 186 15.25 31.63 16.87
C VAL A 186 14.80 31.19 18.26
N ALA A 187 15.54 30.25 18.84
CA ALA A 187 15.31 29.78 20.20
C ALA A 187 15.74 30.86 21.19
N ARG A 188 14.85 31.19 22.13
CA ARG A 188 15.11 32.12 23.23
C ARG A 188 15.66 31.36 24.44
N ASN A 189 16.57 31.98 25.18
CA ASN A 189 17.13 31.37 26.39
C ASN A 189 16.22 31.66 27.59
N ARG A 190 15.75 30.59 28.26
CA ARG A 190 14.89 30.68 29.45
C ARG A 190 15.59 31.31 30.66
N ALA A 191 16.92 31.24 30.71
CA ALA A 191 17.70 31.83 31.80
C ALA A 191 17.57 33.36 31.88
N VAL A 192 17.31 34.03 30.75
CA VAL A 192 17.11 35.50 30.73
C VAL A 192 15.84 35.90 31.48
N ALA A 193 14.84 35.00 31.58
CA ALA A 193 13.63 35.23 32.36
C ALA A 193 13.81 35.06 33.88
N LEU A 194 15.03 34.79 34.37
CA LEU A 194 15.35 34.81 35.80
C LEU A 194 15.89 36.17 36.27
N VAL A 195 16.16 37.09 35.33
CA VAL A 195 16.65 38.42 35.66
C VAL A 195 15.45 39.29 36.06
N PRO A 196 15.46 39.90 37.26
CA PRO A 196 14.39 40.80 37.70
C PRO A 196 14.40 42.13 36.92
N PHE A 197 13.62 43.11 37.36
CA PHE A 197 13.47 44.43 36.74
C PHE A 197 12.77 44.38 35.39
N GLY A 198 11.84 43.43 35.21
CA GLY A 198 11.03 43.28 34.01
C GLY A 198 11.80 42.78 32.78
N VAL A 199 13.09 42.43 32.92
CA VAL A 199 13.96 41.99 31.82
C VAL A 199 13.39 40.75 31.14
N GLY A 200 12.87 39.79 31.92
CA GLY A 200 12.21 38.61 31.39
C GLY A 200 10.98 38.93 30.53
N HIS A 201 10.17 39.92 30.92
CA HIS A 201 9.01 40.35 30.16
C HIS A 201 9.37 41.09 28.87
N PHE A 202 10.40 41.95 28.89
CA PHE A 202 10.92 42.57 27.67
C PHE A 202 11.48 41.52 26.71
N TYR A 203 12.23 40.55 27.23
CA TYR A 203 12.75 39.44 26.45
C TYR A 203 11.63 38.58 25.84
N ASN A 204 10.52 38.40 26.55
CA ASN A 204 9.32 37.72 26.05
C ASN A 204 8.49 38.55 25.06
N GLY A 205 8.80 39.83 24.86
CA GLY A 205 8.09 40.75 23.96
C GLY A 205 6.91 41.49 24.60
N ASN A 206 6.66 41.30 25.90
CA ASN A 206 5.59 41.95 26.64
C ASN A 206 6.09 43.28 27.24
N LYS A 207 6.23 44.31 26.40
CA LYS A 207 6.79 45.61 26.80
C LYS A 207 6.02 46.30 27.92
N ALA A 208 4.69 46.18 27.93
CA ALA A 208 3.84 46.78 28.95
C ALA A 208 4.11 46.18 30.34
N LEU A 209 4.11 44.85 30.46
CA LEU A 209 4.40 44.17 31.73
C LEU A 209 5.83 44.45 32.22
N GLY A 210 6.81 44.38 31.31
CA GLY A 210 8.20 44.71 31.66
C GLY A 210 8.36 46.14 32.19
N GLY A 211 7.64 47.11 31.59
CA GLY A 211 7.62 48.48 32.07
C GLY A 211 7.00 48.65 33.45
N VAL A 212 5.90 47.94 33.73
CA VAL A 212 5.23 47.98 35.05
C VAL A 212 6.14 47.42 36.14
N PHE A 213 6.70 46.22 35.96
CA PHE A 213 7.59 45.62 36.96
C PHE A 213 8.85 46.46 37.17
N LEU A 214 9.48 46.96 36.11
CA LEU A 214 10.63 47.86 36.23
C LEU A 214 10.28 49.10 37.06
N ALA A 215 9.15 49.75 36.79
CA ALA A 215 8.74 50.95 37.51
C ALA A 215 8.40 50.66 38.97
N SER A 216 7.67 49.57 39.24
CA SER A 216 7.28 49.16 40.60
C SER A 216 8.49 48.76 41.44
N GLU A 217 9.39 47.94 40.90
CA GLU A 217 10.60 47.51 41.60
C GLU A 217 11.57 48.67 41.85
N LEU A 218 11.69 49.60 40.90
CA LEU A 218 12.46 50.82 41.10
C LEU A 218 11.86 51.67 42.23
N ALA A 219 10.54 51.89 42.22
CA ALA A 219 9.87 52.71 43.22
C ALA A 219 9.94 52.09 44.64
N ILE A 220 9.60 50.81 44.76
CA ILE A 220 9.61 50.10 46.04
C ILE A 220 11.06 49.90 46.51
N GLY A 221 11.98 49.54 45.61
CA GLY A 221 13.40 49.38 45.91
C GLY A 221 14.05 50.67 46.38
N ALA A 222 13.77 51.79 45.72
CA ALA A 222 14.26 53.11 46.13
C ALA A 222 13.70 53.52 47.51
N ALA A 223 12.41 53.27 47.77
CA ALA A 223 11.81 53.54 49.07
C ALA A 223 12.38 52.66 50.18
N ALA A 224 12.54 51.36 49.94
CA ALA A 224 13.15 50.41 50.88
C ALA A 224 14.61 50.79 51.19
N LEU A 225 15.40 51.12 50.15
CA LEU A 225 16.78 51.58 50.30
C LEU A 225 16.86 52.91 51.06
N GLY A 226 15.97 53.86 50.77
CA GLY A 226 15.90 55.13 51.48
C GLY A 226 15.59 54.96 52.97
N LEU A 227 14.63 54.09 53.31
CA LEU A 227 14.32 53.75 54.70
C LEU A 227 15.51 53.07 55.40
N PHE A 228 16.20 52.16 54.70
CA PHE A 228 17.39 51.50 55.22
C PHE A 228 18.53 52.49 55.51
N ILE A 229 18.84 53.38 54.56
CA ILE A 229 19.88 54.41 54.73
C ILE A 229 19.53 55.31 55.92
N LYS A 230 18.28 55.77 55.99
CA LYS A 230 17.80 56.61 57.10
C LYS A 230 18.01 55.92 58.45
N ARG A 231 17.68 54.63 58.57
CA ARG A 231 17.93 53.87 59.80
C ARG A 231 19.42 53.81 60.12
N VAL A 232 20.25 53.44 59.14
CA VAL A 232 21.70 53.29 59.36
C VAL A 232 22.34 54.62 59.78
N SER A 233 21.87 55.75 59.26
CA SER A 233 22.37 57.07 59.65
C SER A 233 21.93 57.54 61.05
N SER A 234 20.88 56.95 61.61
CA SER A 234 20.31 57.36 62.90
C SER A 234 20.64 56.38 64.04
N CYS A 235 21.49 55.39 63.79
CA CYS A 235 21.91 54.43 64.81
C CYS A 235 23.42 54.54 65.05
N ASP A 236 23.81 54.61 66.32
CA ASP A 236 25.21 54.57 66.70
C ASP A 236 25.66 53.12 66.92
N ARG A 237 26.83 52.80 66.38
CA ARG A 237 27.48 51.51 66.61
C ARG A 237 28.41 51.62 67.79
N LEU A 238 27.99 51.07 68.92
CA LEU A 238 28.78 51.10 70.16
C LEU A 238 29.96 50.12 70.13
N ASN A 239 29.84 48.99 69.42
CA ASN A 239 30.83 47.91 69.40
C ASN A 239 31.11 47.39 67.98
N GLY A 240 31.64 48.25 67.09
CA GLY A 240 32.11 47.85 65.76
C GLY A 240 31.06 47.11 64.90
N TYR A 241 31.48 46.09 64.13
CA TYR A 241 30.62 45.32 63.20
C TYR A 241 29.88 44.13 63.84
N GLN A 242 29.73 44.08 65.16
CA GLN A 242 28.97 43.00 65.79
C GLN A 242 27.46 43.15 65.51
N PRO A 243 26.73 42.06 65.18
CA PRO A 243 25.32 42.13 64.77
C PRO A 243 24.37 42.68 65.84
N SER A 244 24.78 42.72 67.11
CA SER A 244 24.03 43.31 68.23
C SER A 244 24.53 44.68 68.70
N SER A 245 25.50 45.29 68.00
CA SER A 245 26.14 46.54 68.41
C SER A 245 25.43 47.81 67.95
N LEU A 246 24.43 47.69 67.06
CA LEU A 246 23.60 48.80 66.66
C LEU A 246 22.65 49.14 67.82
N VAL A 247 22.92 50.25 68.50
CA VAL A 247 21.99 50.87 69.43
C VAL A 247 21.38 52.05 68.72
N CYS A 248 20.12 51.89 68.35
CA CYS A 248 19.33 52.95 67.77
C CYS A 248 18.52 53.59 68.91
N ASP A 249 18.64 54.90 69.09
CA ASP A 249 17.82 55.64 70.05
C ASP A 249 16.39 55.78 69.49
N LEU A 250 15.62 54.70 69.63
CA LEU A 250 14.26 54.56 69.09
C LEU A 250 13.22 54.57 70.22
N GLN A 251 13.53 55.13 71.39
CA GLN A 251 12.62 55.13 72.55
C GLN A 251 11.39 56.03 72.38
N GLU A 252 11.33 56.89 71.35
CA GLU A 252 10.12 57.60 70.97
C GLU A 252 9.26 56.77 69.98
N GLU A 253 7.94 56.77 70.19
CA GLU A 253 6.87 56.17 69.34
C GLU A 253 7.13 56.11 67.81
N PRO A 254 7.73 57.12 67.13
CA PRO A 254 8.05 57.03 65.69
C PRO A 254 9.02 55.91 65.27
N GLY A 255 9.84 55.38 66.19
CA GLY A 255 10.89 54.41 65.85
C GLY A 255 10.35 53.04 65.43
N LEU A 256 9.28 52.57 66.07
CA LEU A 256 8.67 51.27 65.79
C LEU A 256 7.94 51.26 64.44
N LEU A 257 7.30 52.38 64.09
CA LEU A 257 6.66 52.57 62.78
C LEU A 257 7.67 52.53 61.64
N LEU A 258 8.83 53.19 61.80
CA LEU A 258 9.87 53.21 60.76
C LEU A 258 10.45 51.81 60.51
N ARG A 259 10.66 51.04 61.57
CA ARG A 259 11.15 49.64 61.48
C ARG A 259 10.14 48.73 60.80
N ASN A 260 8.86 48.85 61.16
CA ASN A 260 7.78 48.09 60.51
C ASN A 260 7.65 48.49 59.04
N ALA A 261 7.78 49.77 58.71
CA ALA A 261 7.76 50.26 57.34
C ALA A 261 8.94 49.72 56.51
N GLU A 262 10.15 49.73 57.06
CA GLU A 262 11.33 49.15 56.39
C GLU A 262 11.14 47.65 56.11
N GLN A 263 10.73 46.87 57.13
CA GLN A 263 10.47 45.44 56.97
C GLN A 263 9.37 45.17 55.93
N THR A 264 8.29 45.93 55.99
CA THR A 264 7.17 45.82 55.04
C THR A 264 7.64 46.13 53.63
N MET A 265 8.38 47.22 53.41
CA MET A 265 8.89 47.61 52.09
C MET A 265 9.94 46.61 51.57
N GLY A 266 10.77 46.05 52.44
CA GLY A 266 11.71 44.98 52.09
C GLY A 266 11.01 43.70 51.64
N ILE A 267 9.97 43.26 52.37
CA ILE A 267 9.14 42.10 51.99
C ILE A 267 8.41 42.37 50.67
N LEU A 268 7.84 43.57 50.51
CA LEU A 268 7.17 43.96 49.27
C LEU A 268 8.14 43.94 48.09
N PHE A 269 9.36 44.47 48.25
CA PHE A 269 10.37 44.47 47.20
C PHE A 269 10.77 43.05 46.78
N LEU A 270 11.06 42.17 47.75
CA LEU A 270 11.37 40.77 47.48
C LEU A 270 10.18 40.04 46.84
N GLY A 271 8.96 40.34 47.29
CA GLY A 271 7.72 39.83 46.72
C GLY A 271 7.53 40.23 45.27
N THR A 272 7.81 41.50 44.92
CA THR A 272 7.71 41.98 43.53
C THR A 272 8.75 41.33 42.64
N LEU A 273 10.01 41.19 43.10
CA LEU A 273 11.07 40.51 42.34
C LEU A 273 10.72 39.04 42.07
N ALA A 274 10.22 38.34 43.09
CA ALA A 274 9.80 36.94 42.94
C ALA A 274 8.63 36.81 41.97
N LEU A 275 7.66 37.72 42.05
CA LEU A 275 6.50 37.74 41.16
C LEU A 275 6.88 38.03 39.70
N ASP A 276 7.78 38.99 39.45
CA ASP A 276 8.32 39.29 38.11
C ASP A 276 8.96 38.04 37.49
N ILE A 277 9.85 37.37 38.23
CA ILE A 277 10.52 36.14 37.77
C ILE A 277 9.50 35.05 37.46
N VAL A 278 8.57 34.76 38.37
CA VAL A 278 7.56 33.70 38.18
C VAL A 278 6.70 34.00 36.96
N LEU A 279 6.23 35.23 36.80
CA LEU A 279 5.37 35.60 35.70
C LEU A 279 6.13 35.59 34.36
N ALA A 280 7.39 36.02 34.35
CA ALA A 280 8.25 35.93 33.18
C ALA A 280 8.53 34.48 32.76
N GLN A 281 8.66 33.56 33.72
CA GLN A 281 8.82 32.13 33.45
C GLN A 281 7.55 31.48 32.92
N VAL A 282 6.37 31.85 33.44
CA VAL A 282 5.07 31.31 32.98
C VAL A 282 4.72 31.82 31.59
N LEU A 283 4.98 33.11 31.32
CA LEU A 283 4.70 33.74 30.02
C LEU A 283 5.83 33.54 28.99
N PHE A 284 6.78 32.66 29.28
CA PHE A 284 7.94 32.44 28.43
C PHE A 284 7.53 31.87 27.06
N ARG A 285 7.90 32.57 25.99
CA ARG A 285 7.70 32.11 24.62
C ARG A 285 9.03 31.59 24.06
N PRO A 286 9.19 30.28 23.81
CA PRO A 286 10.48 29.68 23.47
C PRO A 286 10.98 30.05 22.09
N PHE A 287 10.09 30.44 21.18
CA PHE A 287 10.44 30.77 19.81
C PHE A 287 9.91 32.13 19.42
N THR A 288 10.73 32.87 18.69
CA THR A 288 10.25 34.01 17.91
C THR A 288 10.63 33.89 16.47
N THR A 289 9.70 34.31 15.63
CA THR A 289 9.86 34.36 14.18
C THR A 289 10.79 35.53 13.86
N ALA A 290 12.05 35.23 13.56
CA ALA A 290 13.06 36.26 13.30
C ALA A 290 12.96 36.80 11.88
N LYS A 291 12.63 35.93 10.91
CA LYS A 291 12.49 36.29 9.50
C LYS A 291 11.48 35.37 8.82
N ARG A 292 10.64 35.96 7.97
CA ARG A 292 9.82 35.22 6.99
C ARG A 292 10.46 35.44 5.63
N VAL A 293 10.91 34.38 4.99
CA VAL A 293 11.47 34.45 3.63
C VAL A 293 10.67 33.51 2.74
N ARG A 294 10.26 33.99 1.58
CA ARG A 294 9.68 33.16 0.52
C ARG A 294 10.81 32.61 -0.30
N VAL A 295 10.89 31.30 -0.37
CA VAL A 295 11.95 30.58 -1.08
C VAL A 295 11.28 29.51 -1.94
N PRO A 296 11.70 29.33 -3.21
CA PRO A 296 11.21 28.22 -4.02
C PRO A 296 11.59 26.88 -3.36
N ARG A 297 10.71 25.90 -3.48
CA ARG A 297 10.87 24.61 -2.80
C ARG A 297 12.14 23.86 -3.22
N SER A 298 12.62 24.07 -4.45
CA SER A 298 13.87 23.51 -4.95
C SER A 298 15.09 23.88 -4.09
N GLU A 299 15.15 25.10 -3.57
CA GLU A 299 16.27 25.57 -2.73
C GLU A 299 16.24 24.98 -1.31
N LEU A 300 15.06 24.57 -0.82
CA LEU A 300 14.92 23.95 0.51
C LEU A 300 15.48 22.52 0.57
N LYS A 301 15.42 21.76 -0.54
CA LYS A 301 15.95 20.39 -0.58
C LYS A 301 17.48 20.34 -0.65
N GLY A 302 18.12 21.33 -1.26
CA GLY A 302 19.58 21.35 -1.42
C GLY A 302 20.36 21.40 -0.10
N ASP A 303 19.78 22.02 0.93
CA ASP A 303 20.44 22.22 2.22
C ASP A 303 20.43 20.96 3.12
N ASP A 304 19.43 20.09 2.99
CA ASP A 304 19.36 18.85 3.76
C ASP A 304 20.33 17.78 3.23
N ASP A 305 20.46 17.66 1.90
CA ASP A 305 21.42 16.74 1.28
C ASP A 305 22.89 17.19 1.48
N ALA A 306 23.13 18.50 1.58
CA ALA A 306 24.44 19.05 1.91
C ALA A 306 24.84 18.82 3.39
N ARG A 307 23.87 18.82 4.33
CA ARG A 307 24.12 18.56 5.76
C ARG A 307 24.24 17.08 6.11
N GLY A 308 23.72 16.18 5.28
CA GLY A 308 23.84 14.72 5.45
C GLY A 308 25.20 14.13 5.07
N LYS A 309 25.99 14.83 4.25
CA LYS A 309 27.37 14.42 3.94
C LYS A 309 28.32 14.95 5.02
N LYS A 310 28.59 14.13 6.05
CA LYS A 310 29.79 14.33 6.89
C LYS A 310 30.99 14.49 5.94
N PRO A 311 31.71 15.63 5.95
CA PRO A 311 32.90 15.77 5.13
C PRO A 311 33.89 14.70 5.59
N GLY A 312 34.20 13.77 4.69
CA GLY A 312 35.30 12.85 4.85
C GLY A 312 36.54 13.65 5.22
N LYS A 313 37.20 13.20 6.28
CA LYS A 313 38.43 13.78 6.85
C LYS A 313 39.38 14.18 5.72
N PRO A 314 39.68 15.47 5.51
CA PRO A 314 40.62 15.86 4.46
C PRO A 314 42.02 15.37 4.83
N PRO A 315 42.82 14.89 3.86
CA PRO A 315 44.22 14.56 4.09
C PRO A 315 44.98 15.83 4.50
N ALA A 316 45.85 15.68 5.49
CA ALA A 316 46.60 16.77 6.09
C ALA A 316 47.49 17.47 5.05
N GLY A 317 47.27 18.77 4.86
CA GLY A 317 48.24 19.62 4.18
C GLY A 317 47.65 20.74 3.34
N LYS A 318 47.26 21.84 4.01
CA LYS A 318 47.51 23.26 3.65
C LYS A 318 46.42 24.18 4.25
N PRO A 319 46.79 25.31 4.89
CA PRO A 319 45.82 26.24 5.44
C PRO A 319 45.19 27.10 4.33
N GLY A 320 43.90 26.90 4.08
CA GLY A 320 43.07 27.77 3.26
C GLY A 320 42.55 28.99 4.04
N PRO A 321 42.03 30.02 3.35
CA PRO A 321 41.74 31.33 3.92
C PRO A 321 40.59 31.28 4.93
N ARG A 322 40.75 32.02 6.02
CA ARG A 322 39.80 32.14 7.13
C ARG A 322 38.48 32.75 6.64
N SER A 323 37.44 31.94 6.50
CA SER A 323 36.07 32.45 6.48
C SER A 323 35.63 32.75 7.92
N SER A 324 35.18 33.98 8.13
CA SER A 324 34.65 34.51 9.40
C SER A 324 33.25 33.94 9.68
N GLY A 325 33.18 32.63 9.91
CA GLY A 325 32.00 31.99 10.50
C GLY A 325 32.14 32.01 12.02
N LEU A 326 31.25 32.72 12.72
CA LEU A 326 31.10 32.67 14.16
C LEU A 326 30.99 31.20 14.60
N ARG A 327 32.04 30.69 15.24
CA ARG A 327 32.08 29.33 15.74
C ARG A 327 31.10 29.24 16.91
N ARG A 328 30.28 28.18 16.92
CA ARG A 328 29.41 27.78 18.04
C ARG A 328 30.14 27.57 19.38
N SER A 329 31.48 27.66 19.40
CA SER A 329 32.28 27.67 20.63
C SER A 329 32.16 28.98 21.42
N ASP A 330 31.64 30.05 20.82
CA ASP A 330 31.47 31.36 21.49
C ASP A 330 30.09 31.52 22.14
N ILE A 331 29.27 30.46 22.13
CA ILE A 331 27.98 30.44 22.83
C ILE A 331 28.25 30.01 24.27
N LEU A 332 28.00 30.93 25.21
CA LEU A 332 28.01 30.69 26.66
C LEU A 332 27.27 29.39 27.02
N GLN A 333 28.02 28.33 27.26
CA GLN A 333 27.48 27.07 27.78
C GLN A 333 27.46 27.15 29.31
N VAL A 334 26.29 27.44 29.85
CA VAL A 334 26.04 27.34 31.30
C VAL A 334 25.61 25.90 31.58
N ALA A 335 26.52 25.09 32.12
CA ALA A 335 26.21 23.76 32.62
C ALA A 335 26.14 23.80 34.16
N PRO A 336 25.05 23.33 34.80
CA PRO A 336 24.99 23.22 36.25
C PRO A 336 25.93 22.12 36.72
N ALA A 337 26.90 22.47 37.56
CA ALA A 337 27.80 21.51 38.22
C ALA A 337 27.48 21.49 39.72
N PRO A 338 27.20 20.32 40.33
CA PRO A 338 27.00 20.23 41.76
C PRO A 338 28.34 20.51 42.46
N THR A 339 28.38 21.56 43.28
CA THR A 339 29.54 21.88 44.12
C THR A 339 29.14 21.58 45.56
N PHE A 340 29.77 20.57 46.18
CA PHE A 340 29.51 20.23 47.57
C PHE A 340 30.31 21.18 48.48
N VAL A 341 29.60 22.00 49.24
CA VAL A 341 30.16 22.80 50.34
C VAL A 341 29.69 22.16 51.66
N PRO A 342 30.58 21.86 52.61
CA PRO A 342 30.17 21.29 53.89
C PRO A 342 29.46 22.40 54.70
N GLY A 343 28.13 22.34 54.80
CA GLY A 343 27.35 23.21 55.68
C GLY A 343 26.06 23.82 55.12
N GLY A 344 25.70 23.61 53.85
CA GLY A 344 24.41 24.07 53.31
C GLY A 344 24.40 24.13 51.79
N GLY A 345 23.34 23.59 51.17
CA GLY A 345 23.20 23.49 49.72
C GLY A 345 23.15 24.86 49.03
N GLY A 346 24.23 25.22 48.35
CA GLY A 346 24.29 26.36 47.43
C GLY A 346 24.37 25.89 45.97
N LEU A 347 23.55 26.48 45.10
CA LEU A 347 23.69 26.34 43.64
C LEU A 347 24.85 27.21 43.16
N GLY A 348 26.01 26.60 42.89
CA GLY A 348 27.14 27.26 42.25
C GLY A 348 26.99 27.28 40.72
N VAL A 349 27.06 28.45 40.10
CA VAL A 349 27.15 28.59 38.63
C VAL A 349 28.62 28.83 38.27
N LYS A 350 29.22 27.92 37.49
CA LYS A 350 30.59 28.07 37.00
C LYS A 350 30.56 28.61 35.58
N ILE A 351 30.99 29.84 35.38
CA ILE A 351 31.13 30.47 34.06
C ILE A 351 32.58 30.23 33.60
N ARG A 352 32.78 29.59 32.45
CA ARG A 352 34.09 29.52 31.77
C ARG A 352 34.10 30.55 30.64
N PHE A 353 35.16 31.35 30.60
CA PHE A 353 35.46 32.30 29.53
C PHE A 353 36.16 31.60 28.37
#